data_AF-A0A6T8LS21-F1
#
_entry.id   AF-A0A6T8LS21-F1
#
_cell.length_a   1.000
_cell.length_b   1.000
_cell.length_c   1.000
_cell.angle_alpha   90.00
_cell.angle_beta   90.00
_cell.angle_gamma   90.00
#
_symmetry.space_group_name_H-M   'P 1'
#
loop_
_entity.id
_entity.type
_entity.pdbx_description
1 polymer ?
#
loop_
_entity_poly.entity_id
_entity_poly.type
_entity_poly.pdbx_seq_one_letter_code
_entity_poly.pdbx_strand_id
1 'polypeptide(L)'
;GRFKDNQMYLDRFYKEAYLEAASRLKAACEAGGVSPADASLRWLVHHSCLREGDAVIVGASSMGHLEQNLAALAPSQGKLSEPVVAAIEEAWEACSRECPPYARGFSKA
;
A
#
# COMPACT_ATOMS: atom_id res chain seq x y z
N GLY A 1 -4.13 -15.87 -9.10
CA GLY A 1 -3.72 -14.66 -8.36
C GLY A 1 -4.11 -13.43 -9.15
N ARG A 2 -4.06 -12.22 -8.57
CA ARG A 2 -4.53 -11.00 -9.25
C ARG A 2 -3.76 -10.65 -10.54
N PHE A 3 -2.57 -11.21 -10.73
CA PHE A 3 -1.76 -11.09 -11.96
C PHE A 3 -1.95 -12.22 -12.97
N LYS A 4 -2.90 -13.15 -12.72
CA LYS A 4 -3.24 -14.22 -13.67
C LYS A 4 -4.52 -13.82 -14.42
N ASP A 5 -4.47 -13.81 -15.75
CA ASP A 5 -5.60 -13.57 -16.65
C ASP A 5 -6.41 -12.29 -16.34
N ASN A 6 -5.76 -11.25 -15.80
CA ASN A 6 -6.39 -9.99 -15.42
C ASN A 6 -5.60 -8.79 -15.95
N GLN A 7 -5.83 -8.46 -17.22
CA GLN A 7 -5.10 -7.43 -17.95
C GLN A 7 -5.14 -6.07 -17.24
N MET A 8 -6.31 -5.68 -16.72
CA MET A 8 -6.48 -4.43 -15.96
C MET A 8 -5.54 -4.36 -14.74
N TYR A 9 -5.35 -5.47 -14.02
CA TYR A 9 -4.45 -5.52 -12.87
C TYR A 9 -2.98 -5.50 -13.28
N LEU A 10 -2.65 -6.20 -14.37
CA LEU A 10 -1.30 -6.22 -14.92
C LEU A 10 -0.88 -4.82 -15.37
N ASP A 11 -1.68 -4.15 -16.20
CA ASP A 11 -1.37 -2.81 -16.71
C ASP A 11 -1.21 -1.78 -15.59
N ARG A 12 -2.00 -1.93 -14.52
CA ARG A 12 -2.03 -0.98 -13.42
C ARG A 12 -0.90 -1.18 -12.41
N PHE A 13 -0.52 -2.41 -12.10
CA PHE A 13 0.34 -2.72 -10.95
C PHE A 13 1.57 -3.56 -11.28
N TYR A 14 1.63 -4.20 -12.45
CA TYR A 14 2.75 -5.07 -12.84
C TYR A 14 3.75 -4.31 -13.70
N LYS A 15 4.41 -3.33 -13.09
CA LYS A 15 5.42 -2.48 -13.72
C LYS A 15 6.78 -2.71 -13.07
N GLU A 16 7.85 -2.65 -13.86
CA GLU A 16 9.21 -2.88 -13.37
C GLU A 16 9.57 -1.95 -12.21
N ALA A 17 9.28 -0.65 -12.36
CA ALA A 17 9.48 0.34 -11.30
C ALA A 17 8.77 -0.03 -9.99
N TYR A 18 7.55 -0.59 -10.07
CA TYR A 18 6.78 -0.98 -8.88
C TYR A 18 7.35 -2.21 -8.21
N LEU A 19 7.79 -3.21 -9.00
CA LEU A 19 8.39 -4.43 -8.48
C LEU A 19 9.74 -4.14 -7.81
N GLU A 20 10.55 -3.27 -8.41
CA GLU A 20 11.82 -2.83 -7.83
C GLU A 20 11.60 -2.03 -6.54
N ALA A 21 10.69 -1.05 -6.56
CA ALA A 21 10.36 -0.25 -5.38
C ALA A 21 9.79 -1.12 -4.24
N ALA A 22 8.91 -2.07 -4.57
CA ALA A 22 8.36 -3.02 -3.59
C ALA A 22 9.45 -3.92 -2.96
N SER A 23 10.46 -4.31 -3.74
CA SER A 23 11.60 -5.09 -3.22
C SER A 23 12.42 -4.30 -2.20
N ARG A 24 12.73 -3.03 -2.51
CA ARG A 24 13.46 -2.13 -1.60
C ARG A 24 12.65 -1.81 -0.35
N LEU A 25 11.37 -1.50 -0.50
CA LEU A 25 10.44 -1.29 0.62
C LEU A 25 10.36 -2.53 1.51
N LYS A 26 10.30 -3.73 0.92
CA LYS A 26 10.27 -4.98 1.67
C LYS A 26 11.51 -5.12 2.56
N ALA A 27 12.71 -4.83 2.05
CA ALA A 27 13.94 -4.87 2.84
C ALA A 27 13.92 -3.87 4.02
N ALA A 28 13.40 -2.66 3.80
CA ALA A 28 13.25 -1.67 4.87
C ALA A 28 12.24 -2.12 5.94
N CYS A 29 11.12 -2.71 5.51
CA CYS A 29 10.11 -3.28 6.41
C CYS A 29 10.69 -4.43 7.25
N GLU A 30 11.46 -5.34 6.64
CA GLU A 30 12.14 -6.44 7.34
C GLU A 30 13.13 -5.91 8.39
N ALA A 31 13.96 -4.92 8.04
CA ALA A 31 14.86 -4.27 8.99
C ALA A 31 14.11 -3.53 10.11
N GLY A 32 12.92 -3.00 9.81
CA GLY A 32 12.03 -2.33 10.76
C GLY A 32 11.14 -3.28 11.57
N GLY A 33 11.24 -4.59 11.37
CA GLY A 33 10.45 -5.59 12.09
C GLY A 33 8.94 -5.53 11.80
N VAL A 34 8.56 -5.04 10.62
CA VAL A 34 7.15 -4.88 10.21
C VAL A 34 6.90 -5.58 8.87
N SER A 35 5.69 -6.10 8.66
CA SER A 35 5.35 -6.65 7.35
C SER A 35 5.03 -5.52 6.35
N PRO A 36 5.25 -5.69 5.03
CA PRO A 36 4.87 -4.68 4.05
C PRO A 36 3.37 -4.32 4.08
N ALA A 37 2.49 -5.28 4.38
CA ALA A 37 1.05 -5.04 4.49
C ALA A 37 0.70 -4.17 5.71
N ASP A 38 1.30 -4.48 6.86
CA ASP A 38 1.17 -3.69 8.09
C ASP A 38 1.72 -2.26 7.88
N ALA A 39 2.93 -2.14 7.33
CA ALA A 39 3.52 -0.84 7.01
C ALA A 39 2.63 -0.01 6.06
N SER A 40 2.09 -0.61 5.00
CA SER A 40 1.21 0.09 4.07
C SER A 40 -0.06 0.60 4.75
N LEU A 41 -0.69 -0.21 5.60
CA LEU A 41 -1.91 0.15 6.33
C LEU A 41 -1.65 1.25 7.38
N ARG A 42 -0.57 1.13 8.16
CA ARG A 42 -0.18 2.16 9.13
C ARG A 42 0.22 3.46 8.47
N TRP A 43 0.86 3.42 7.29
CA TRP A 43 1.19 4.61 6.53
C TRP A 43 -0.07 5.37 6.10
N LEU A 44 -1.10 4.66 5.63
CA LEU A 44 -2.39 5.28 5.29
C LEU A 44 -2.99 6.04 6.48
N VAL A 45 -2.97 5.49 7.69
CA VAL A 45 -3.60 6.13 8.85
C VAL A 45 -2.76 7.25 9.47
N HIS A 46 -1.43 7.13 9.46
CA HIS A 46 -0.56 8.01 10.24
C HIS A 46 0.23 9.04 9.43
N HIS A 47 0.44 8.79 8.14
CA HIS A 47 1.39 9.55 7.31
C HIS A 47 0.78 10.06 6.01
N SER A 48 -0.42 9.60 5.64
CA SER A 48 -1.12 10.05 4.45
C SER A 48 -1.85 11.39 4.65
N CYS A 49 -2.57 11.83 3.62
CA CYS A 49 -3.40 13.03 3.65
C CYS A 49 -4.81 12.84 4.28
N LEU A 50 -5.14 11.63 4.78
CA LEU A 50 -6.42 11.35 5.41
C LEU A 50 -6.65 12.21 6.67
N ARG A 51 -7.92 12.58 6.91
CA ARG A 51 -8.34 13.45 8.02
C ARG A 51 -9.48 12.81 8.81
N GLU A 52 -9.86 13.48 9.90
CA GLU A 52 -11.04 13.08 10.67
C GLU A 52 -12.29 13.04 9.76
N GLY A 53 -13.02 11.92 9.82
CA GLY A 53 -14.16 11.64 8.95
C GLY A 53 -13.82 10.79 7.71
N ASP A 54 -12.54 10.69 7.33
CA ASP A 54 -12.11 9.77 6.27
C ASP A 54 -11.92 8.35 6.80
N ALA A 55 -11.98 7.36 5.90
CA ALA A 55 -11.86 5.94 6.24
C ALA A 55 -11.05 5.14 5.22
N VAL A 56 -10.37 4.10 5.70
CA VAL A 56 -9.65 3.11 4.88
C VAL A 56 -10.55 1.90 4.64
N ILE A 57 -10.78 1.55 3.37
CA ILE A 57 -11.48 0.30 3.02
C ILE A 57 -10.49 -0.86 3.07
N VAL A 58 -10.70 -1.79 3.98
CA VAL A 58 -9.85 -2.98 4.15
C VAL A 58 -10.39 -4.14 3.32
N GLY A 59 -9.57 -4.65 2.40
CA GLY A 59 -9.85 -5.87 1.64
C GLY A 59 -9.10 -7.07 2.21
N ALA A 60 -9.79 -8.21 2.33
CA ALA A 60 -9.19 -9.48 2.74
C ALA A 60 -9.78 -10.65 1.93
N SER A 61 -9.01 -11.73 1.78
CA SER A 61 -9.45 -12.96 1.08
C SER A 61 -9.52 -14.18 2.00
N SER A 62 -9.20 -14.00 3.29
CA SER A 62 -9.25 -15.01 4.34
C SER A 62 -9.44 -14.30 5.68
N MET A 63 -9.86 -15.05 6.71
CA MET A 63 -10.00 -14.50 8.05
C MET A 63 -8.66 -14.03 8.62
N GLY A 64 -7.59 -14.82 8.45
CA GLY A 64 -6.26 -14.44 8.92
C GLY A 64 -5.74 -13.15 8.29
N HIS A 65 -6.01 -12.90 7.00
CA HIS A 65 -5.67 -11.60 6.39
C HIS A 65 -6.47 -10.45 7.01
N LEU A 66 -7.75 -10.66 7.32
CA LEU A 66 -8.58 -9.64 7.95
C LEU A 66 -8.07 -9.31 9.36
N GLU A 67 -7.80 -10.34 10.17
CA GLU A 67 -7.29 -10.18 11.54
C GLU A 67 -5.95 -9.43 11.55
N GLN A 68 -5.02 -9.80 10.66
CA GLN A 68 -3.73 -9.11 10.53
C GLN A 68 -3.89 -7.66 10.10
N ASN A 69 -4.77 -7.38 9.12
CA ASN A 69 -5.03 -6.02 8.66
C ASN A 69 -5.66 -5.16 9.77
N LEU A 70 -6.60 -5.71 10.54
CA LEU A 70 -7.23 -5.01 11.66
C LEU A 70 -6.23 -4.79 12.80
N ALA A 71 -5.35 -5.75 13.08
CA ALA A 71 -4.29 -5.61 14.06
C ALA A 71 -3.31 -4.48 13.69
N ALA A 72 -2.97 -4.33 12.41
CA ALA A 72 -2.15 -3.23 11.91
C ALA A 72 -2.82 -1.85 12.07
N LEU A 73 -4.16 -1.80 12.05
CA LEU A 73 -4.95 -0.59 12.20
C LEU A 73 -5.45 -0.36 13.64
N ALA A 74 -5.07 -1.22 14.58
CA ALA A 74 -5.52 -1.12 15.96
C ALA A 74 -5.02 0.20 16.60
N PRO A 75 -5.78 0.85 17.50
CA PRO A 75 -5.36 2.10 18.14
C PRO A 75 -4.03 2.02 18.92
N SER A 76 -3.61 0.81 19.29
CA SER A 76 -2.31 0.55 19.93
C SER A 76 -1.13 0.59 18.96
N GLN A 77 -1.37 0.48 17.65
CA GLN A 77 -0.33 0.64 16.64
C GLN A 77 -0.06 2.12 16.43
N GLY A 78 1.19 2.51 16.55
CA GLY A 78 1.62 3.90 16.38
C GLY A 78 2.18 4.19 15.00
N LYS A 79 2.81 5.35 14.88
CA LYS A 79 3.58 5.73 13.69
C LYS A 79 4.66 4.69 13.37
N LEU A 80 4.92 4.50 12.08
CA LEU A 80 6.07 3.73 11.61
C LEU A 80 7.38 4.42 11.98
N SER A 81 8.47 3.65 12.01
CA SER A 81 9.81 4.20 12.15
C SER A 81 10.18 5.05 10.94
N GLU A 82 11.01 6.08 11.15
CA GLU A 82 11.45 6.97 10.07
C GLU A 82 12.06 6.25 8.86
N PRO A 83 12.90 5.20 9.03
CA PRO A 83 13.45 4.47 7.88
C PRO A 83 12.38 3.80 7.00
N VAL A 84 11.31 3.27 7.62
CA VAL A 84 10.22 2.64 6.87
C VAL A 84 9.39 3.69 6.15
N VAL A 85 9.13 4.83 6.78
CA VAL A 85 8.43 5.95 6.13
C VAL A 85 9.24 6.46 4.94
N ALA A 86 10.53 6.72 5.13
CA ALA A 86 11.42 7.18 4.06
C ALA A 86 11.43 6.21 2.87
N ALA A 87 11.48 4.89 3.13
CA ALA A 87 11.42 3.88 2.08
C ALA A 87 10.08 3.89 1.29
N ILE A 88 8.96 4.21 1.95
CA ILE A 88 7.66 4.37 1.29
C ILE A 88 7.65 5.62 0.41
N GLU A 89 8.18 6.75 0.89
CA GLU A 89 8.27 8.00 0.11
C GLU A 89 9.20 7.83 -1.10
N GLU A 90 10.36 7.18 -0.92
CA GLU A 90 11.28 6.87 -2.02
C GLU A 90 10.64 5.93 -3.06
N ALA A 91 9.88 4.94 -2.59
CA ALA A 91 9.10 4.07 -3.47
C ALA A 91 8.06 4.87 -4.26
N TRP A 92 7.37 5.83 -3.63
CA TRP A 92 6.44 6.72 -4.32
C TRP A 92 7.14 7.57 -5.39
N GLU A 93 8.27 8.20 -5.07
CA GLU A 93 9.02 9.02 -6.03
C GLU A 93 9.45 8.21 -7.27
N ALA A 94 9.92 6.98 -7.05
CA ALA A 94 10.29 6.06 -8.14
C ALA A 94 9.10 5.62 -9.00
N CYS A 95 7.90 5.51 -8.40
CA CYS A 95 6.71 4.98 -9.05
C CYS A 95 5.77 6.06 -9.63
N SER A 96 5.88 7.30 -9.17
CA SER A 96 4.91 8.38 -9.42
C SER A 96 4.61 8.61 -10.90
N ARG A 97 5.64 8.52 -11.76
CA ARG A 97 5.53 8.69 -13.23
C ARG A 97 4.69 7.61 -13.89
N GLU A 98 4.71 6.42 -13.33
CA GLU A 98 3.99 5.25 -13.83
C GLU A 98 2.56 5.16 -13.27
N CYS A 99 2.23 5.99 -12.28
CA CYS A 99 0.94 6.00 -11.60
C CYS A 99 -0.18 6.38 -12.58
N PRO A 100 -1.12 5.47 -12.89
CA PRO A 100 -2.22 5.81 -13.76
C PRO A 100 -3.17 6.78 -13.04
N PRO A 101 -3.86 7.66 -13.79
CA PRO A 101 -4.90 8.51 -13.22
C PRO A 101 -5.92 7.69 -12.41
N TYR A 102 -6.27 8.19 -11.22
CA TYR A 102 -7.25 7.51 -10.37
C TYR A 102 -8.63 7.43 -11.05
N ALA A 103 -9.07 8.54 -11.65
CA ALA A 103 -10.30 8.61 -12.42
C ALA A 103 -10.12 7.97 -13.81
N ARG A 104 -11.06 7.12 -14.22
CA ARG A 104 -11.04 6.41 -15.52
C ARG A 104 -12.08 6.95 -16.52
N GLY A 105 -12.58 8.17 -16.29
CA GLY A 105 -13.69 8.76 -17.04
C GLY A 105 -15.06 8.34 -16.50
N PHE A 106 -16.11 9.04 -16.93
CA PHE A 106 -17.50 8.73 -16.55
C PHE A 106 -17.97 7.47 -17.28
N SER A 107 -18.75 6.62 -16.60
CA SER A 107 -19.53 5.62 -17.30
C SER A 107 -20.51 6.36 -18.23
N LYS A 108 -20.63 5.94 -19.49
CA LYS A 108 -21.74 6.42 -20.33
C LYS A 108 -23.04 6.05 -19.61
N ALA A 109 -23.92 7.02 -19.44
CA ALA A 109 -25.28 6.83 -18.97
C ALA A 109 -26.08 5.99 -19.99
#